data_AF-A0A6L3X160-F1
#
_entry.id   AF-A0A6L3X160-F1
#
_cell.length_a   1.000
_cell.length_b   1.000
_cell.length_c   1.000
_cell.angle_alpha   90.00
_cell.angle_beta   90.00
_cell.angle_gamma   90.00
#
_symmetry.space_group_name_H-M   'P 1'
#
loop_
_entity.id
_entity.type
_entity.pdbx_description
1 polymer ?
#
loop_
_entity_poly.entity_id
_entity_poly.type
_entity_poly.pdbx_seq_one_letter_code
_entity_poly.pdbx_strand_id
1 'polypeptide(L)'
;FSGEPSGYSYTKPKGEIAGARWGHAGSDATHMEDFHNPDGTMRSADDIAAMWKTWNILPEQHVAFYCGTGWRASEAFMYARAMGWQNVAVYDGGWYEWSS
;
A
#
# COMPACT_ATOMS: atom_id res chain seq x y z
N PHE A 1 5.67 -10.07 -4.04
CA PHE A 1 7.01 -10.23 -4.65
C PHE A 1 8.01 -11.00 -3.76
N SER A 2 7.57 -11.91 -2.86
CA SER A 2 8.49 -12.86 -2.20
C SER A 2 7.83 -14.13 -1.63
N GLY A 3 6.50 -14.27 -1.55
CA GLY A 3 5.89 -15.50 -1.03
C GLY A 3 6.16 -15.75 0.47
N GLU A 4 6.67 -14.74 1.17
CA GLU A 4 6.77 -14.67 2.63
C GLU A 4 5.39 -14.88 3.28
N PRO A 5 5.32 -15.28 4.57
CA PRO A 5 4.04 -15.45 5.26
C PRO A 5 3.17 -14.19 5.09
N SER A 6 1.84 -14.37 5.11
CA SER A 6 0.82 -13.33 4.88
C SER A 6 0.98 -12.06 5.73
N GLY A 7 1.87 -12.08 6.73
CA GLY A 7 2.06 -11.03 7.71
C GLY A 7 1.06 -11.10 8.87
N TYR A 8 0.07 -12.00 8.80
CA TYR A 8 -0.99 -12.12 9.78
C TYR A 8 -1.14 -13.58 10.25
N SER A 9 -1.19 -13.78 11.56
CA SER A 9 -1.36 -15.11 12.17
C SER A 9 -2.66 -15.82 11.76
N TYR A 10 -3.66 -15.05 11.32
CA TYR A 10 -4.99 -15.53 10.94
C TYR A 10 -5.19 -15.72 9.43
N THR A 11 -4.22 -15.39 8.59
CA THR A 11 -4.30 -15.56 7.13
C THR A 11 -3.32 -16.65 6.68
N LYS A 12 -3.85 -17.82 6.31
CA LYS A 12 -3.03 -18.97 5.87
C LYS A 12 -2.47 -18.84 4.45
N PRO A 13 -3.22 -18.35 3.45
CA PRO A 13 -2.70 -18.21 2.09
C PRO A 13 -1.53 -17.24 2.03
N LYS A 14 -0.50 -17.63 1.28
CA LYS A 14 0.67 -16.79 0.97
C LYS A 14 0.64 -16.43 -0.50
N GLY A 15 1.05 -15.22 -0.83
CA GLY A 15 1.06 -14.75 -2.19
C GLY A 15 0.70 -13.28 -2.28
N GLU A 16 0.26 -12.90 -3.47
CA GLU A 16 -0.16 -11.56 -3.78
C GLU A 16 -1.26 -11.62 -4.85
N ILE A 17 -2.09 -10.58 -4.93
CA ILE A 17 -3.06 -10.45 -6.02
C ILE A 17 -2.31 -10.35 -7.36
N ALA A 18 -2.60 -11.26 -8.29
CA ALA A 18 -1.90 -11.30 -9.58
C ALA A 18 -2.15 -10.00 -10.37
N GLY A 19 -1.08 -9.36 -10.82
CA GLY A 19 -1.14 -8.09 -11.56
C GLY A 19 -1.13 -6.84 -10.68
N ALA A 20 -1.16 -6.98 -9.35
CA ALA A 20 -0.98 -5.85 -8.45
C ALA A 20 0.43 -5.25 -8.56
N ARG A 21 0.51 -3.94 -8.33
CA ARG A 21 1.76 -3.16 -8.33
C ARG A 21 2.17 -2.91 -6.88
N TRP A 22 3.45 -3.07 -6.57
CA TRP A 22 3.94 -2.83 -5.21
C TRP A 22 3.98 -1.33 -4.93
N GLY A 23 3.19 -0.89 -3.94
CA GLY A 23 3.09 0.50 -3.52
C GLY A 23 4.03 0.91 -2.40
N HIS A 24 4.99 0.04 -2.03
CA HIS A 24 5.79 0.14 -0.80
C HIS A 24 4.97 0.05 0.49
N ALA A 25 5.64 -0.10 1.63
CA ALA A 25 5.02 -0.12 2.95
C ALA A 25 6.10 0.10 4.02
N GLY A 26 6.64 -1.00 4.51
CA GLY A 26 7.54 -1.02 5.65
C GLY A 26 8.16 -2.39 5.85
N SER A 27 8.82 -2.56 6.98
CA SER A 27 9.57 -3.78 7.33
C SER A 27 8.67 -5.01 7.49
N ASP A 28 7.43 -4.84 7.93
CA ASP A 28 6.47 -5.92 8.14
C ASP A 28 4.99 -5.49 7.94
N ALA A 29 4.04 -6.31 8.41
CA ALA A 29 2.62 -6.07 8.26
C ALA A 29 2.04 -4.94 9.14
N THR A 30 2.86 -4.42 10.05
CA THR A 30 2.50 -3.45 11.09
C THR A 30 3.30 -2.16 11.03
N HIS A 31 4.27 -2.03 10.12
CA HIS A 31 5.08 -0.83 9.93
C HIS A 31 4.96 -0.23 8.52
N MET A 32 5.26 1.07 8.41
CA MET A 32 5.09 1.91 7.21
C MET A 32 6.29 2.84 6.97
N GLU A 33 7.50 2.40 7.32
CA GLU A 33 8.72 3.23 7.33
C GLU A 33 9.06 3.85 5.96
N ASP A 34 8.66 3.21 4.85
CA ASP A 34 8.88 3.78 3.51
C ASP A 34 8.14 5.11 3.31
N PHE A 35 7.10 5.37 4.11
CA PHE A 35 6.26 6.56 4.07
C PHE A 35 6.54 7.56 5.21
N HIS A 36 7.41 7.24 6.16
CA HIS A 36 7.66 8.07 7.34
C HIS A 36 9.04 8.75 7.30
N ASN A 37 9.09 10.01 7.71
CA ASN A 37 10.32 10.69 8.09
C ASN A 37 10.86 10.10 9.40
N PRO A 38 12.11 10.41 9.82
CA PRO A 38 12.64 9.96 11.10
C PRO A 38 11.82 10.36 12.34
N ASP A 39 10.97 11.39 12.23
CA ASP A 39 10.06 11.85 13.29
C ASP A 39 8.65 11.23 13.22
N GLY A 40 8.41 10.30 12.28
CA GLY A 40 7.14 9.63 12.07
C GLY A 40 6.13 10.41 11.23
N THR A 41 6.47 11.61 10.74
CA THR A 41 5.58 12.37 9.84
C THR A 41 5.60 11.83 8.42
N MET A 42 4.59 12.16 7.61
CA MET A 42 4.56 11.79 6.20
C MET A 42 5.80 12.30 5.47
N ARG A 43 6.46 11.41 4.71
CA ARG A 43 7.52 11.80 3.78
C ARG A 43 7.03 12.81 2.75
N SER A 44 7.98 13.47 2.08
CA SER A 44 7.65 14.44 1.04
C SER A 44 6.78 13.79 -0.04
N ALA A 45 5.83 14.58 -0.58
CA ALA A 45 4.96 14.13 -1.66
C ALA A 45 5.79 13.70 -2.89
N ASP A 46 6.90 14.38 -3.17
CA ASP A 46 7.78 14.09 -4.29
C ASP A 46 8.45 12.72 -4.15
N ASP A 47 8.93 12.37 -2.95
CA ASP A 47 9.54 11.06 -2.68
C ASP A 47 8.51 9.94 -2.84
N ILE A 48 7.32 10.11 -2.27
CA ILE A 48 6.23 9.13 -2.37
C ILE A 48 5.81 8.94 -3.84
N ALA A 49 5.63 10.03 -4.57
CA ALA A 49 5.27 9.98 -5.99
C ALA A 49 6.37 9.34 -6.85
N ALA A 50 7.64 9.66 -6.60
CA ALA A 50 8.77 9.06 -7.30
C ALA A 50 8.84 7.54 -7.06
N MET A 51 8.67 7.12 -5.81
CA MET A 51 8.62 5.73 -5.40
C MET A 51 7.50 4.96 -6.13
N TRP A 52 6.26 5.47 -6.08
CA TRP A 52 5.12 4.90 -6.80
C TRP A 52 5.30 4.86 -8.31
N LYS A 53 5.93 5.89 -8.89
CA LYS A 53 6.20 5.97 -10.33
C LYS A 53 7.10 4.83 -10.81
N THR A 54 8.05 4.35 -10.01
CA THR A 54 8.90 3.19 -10.37
C THR A 54 8.08 1.91 -10.61
N TRP A 55 6.90 1.83 -9.99
CA TRP A 55 5.95 0.73 -10.14
C TRP A 55 4.78 1.07 -11.07
N ASN A 56 4.89 2.15 -11.85
CA ASN A 56 3.86 2.63 -12.76
C ASN A 56 2.53 3.00 -12.05
N ILE A 57 2.59 3.43 -10.80
CA ILE A 57 1.45 3.99 -10.05
C ILE A 57 1.48 5.51 -10.23
N LEU A 58 0.48 6.07 -10.91
CA LEU A 58 0.48 7.47 -11.37
C LEU A 58 -0.81 8.22 -10.97
N PRO A 59 -0.75 9.54 -10.71
CA PRO A 59 -1.90 10.32 -10.21
C PRO A 59 -3.09 10.41 -11.18
N GLU A 60 -2.88 10.21 -12.47
CA GLU A 60 -3.94 10.24 -13.48
C GLU A 60 -4.77 8.95 -13.54
N GLN A 61 -4.30 7.88 -12.88
CA GLN A 61 -4.96 6.59 -12.85
C GLN A 61 -6.07 6.54 -11.79
N HIS A 62 -6.98 5.59 -11.92
CA HIS A 62 -7.77 5.14 -10.77
C HIS A 62 -6.92 4.20 -9.93
N VAL A 63 -6.55 4.61 -8.71
CA VAL A 63 -5.64 3.86 -7.85
C VAL A 63 -6.37 3.39 -6.60
N ALA A 64 -6.57 2.08 -6.49
CA ALA A 64 -7.10 1.44 -5.30
C ALA A 64 -5.95 0.82 -4.48
N PHE A 65 -5.76 1.30 -3.25
CA PHE A 65 -4.79 0.74 -2.31
C PHE A 65 -5.39 -0.47 -1.59
N TYR A 66 -4.57 -1.48 -1.32
CA TYR A 66 -4.96 -2.61 -0.47
C TYR A 66 -3.76 -3.12 0.33
N CYS A 67 -4.04 -3.87 1.39
CA CYS A 67 -3.05 -4.64 2.14
C CYS A 67 -3.71 -5.93 2.61
N GLY A 68 -3.33 -6.49 3.77
CA GLY A 68 -4.02 -7.66 4.32
C GLY A 68 -5.51 -7.40 4.57
N THR A 69 -5.80 -6.36 5.36
CA THR A 69 -7.16 -6.03 5.84
C THR A 69 -7.40 -4.50 5.90
N GLY A 70 -6.85 -3.75 4.95
CA GLY A 70 -7.18 -2.32 4.77
C GLY A 70 -6.41 -1.27 5.58
N TRP A 71 -5.72 -1.60 6.68
CA TRP A 71 -5.07 -0.60 7.56
C TRP A 71 -3.98 0.23 6.86
N ARG A 72 -2.90 -0.41 6.39
CA ARG A 72 -1.81 0.26 5.66
C ARG A 72 -2.29 0.91 4.36
N ALA A 73 -3.29 0.30 3.72
CA ALA A 73 -3.93 0.85 2.53
C ALA A 73 -4.62 2.19 2.81
N SER A 74 -5.27 2.31 3.97
CA SER A 74 -5.98 3.53 4.38
C SER A 74 -5.02 4.69 4.64
N GLU A 75 -3.85 4.40 5.21
CA GLU A 75 -2.79 5.40 5.40
C GLU A 75 -2.24 5.91 4.07
N ALA A 76 -1.86 5.00 3.15
CA ALA A 76 -1.43 5.36 1.81
C ALA A 76 -2.50 6.16 1.03
N PHE A 77 -3.78 5.78 1.18
CA PHE A 77 -4.91 6.51 0.63
C PHE A 77 -4.99 7.95 1.15
N MET A 78 -4.83 8.15 2.47
CA MET A 78 -4.87 9.49 3.06
C MET A 78 -3.71 10.37 2.57
N TYR A 79 -2.52 9.79 2.39
CA TYR A 79 -1.39 10.50 1.80
C TYR A 79 -1.65 10.88 0.34
N ALA A 80 -2.12 9.95 -0.50
CA ALA A 80 -2.45 10.25 -1.88
C ALA A 80 -3.53 11.35 -1.99
N ARG A 81 -4.54 11.33 -1.12
CA ARG A 81 -5.56 12.37 -1.03
C ARG A 81 -4.97 13.73 -0.63
N ALA A 82 -4.07 13.76 0.36
CA ALA A 82 -3.38 14.98 0.77
C ALA A 82 -2.45 15.54 -0.33
N MET A 83 -1.87 14.65 -1.15
CA MET A 83 -1.10 14.99 -2.35
C MET A 83 -1.98 15.47 -3.53
N GLY A 84 -3.30 15.47 -3.38
CA GLY A 84 -4.23 15.96 -4.40
C GLY A 84 -4.58 14.95 -5.49
N TRP A 85 -4.34 13.65 -5.28
CA TRP A 85 -4.76 12.61 -6.24
C TRP A 85 -6.28 12.52 -6.25
N GLN A 86 -6.88 12.67 -7.42
CA GLN A 86 -8.34 12.84 -7.55
C GLN A 86 -9.12 11.53 -7.57
N ASN A 87 -8.47 10.43 -7.98
CA ASN A 87 -9.14 9.15 -8.22
C ASN A 87 -8.46 8.02 -7.44
N VAL A 88 -8.59 8.08 -6.13
CA VAL A 88 -8.02 7.10 -5.19
C VAL A 88 -9.11 6.41 -4.37
N ALA A 89 -8.89 5.15 -4.04
CA ALA A 89 -9.80 4.33 -3.25
C ALA A 89 -9.03 3.35 -2.35
N VAL A 90 -9.76 2.69 -1.45
CA VAL A 90 -9.26 1.52 -0.70
C VAL A 90 -10.06 0.31 -1.14
N TYR A 91 -9.38 -0.76 -1.54
CA TYR A 91 -9.98 -2.09 -1.68
C TYR A 91 -9.91 -2.79 -0.32
N ASP A 92 -11.01 -2.70 0.43
CA ASP A 92 -11.10 -3.03 1.85
C ASP A 92 -10.78 -4.50 2.16
N GLY A 93 -11.34 -5.44 1.39
CA GLY A 93 -11.16 -6.87 1.60
C GLY A 93 -9.70 -7.33 1.45
N GLY A 94 -8.92 -6.63 0.64
CA GLY A 94 -7.49 -6.84 0.49
C GLY A 94 -7.10 -8.28 0.17
N TRP A 95 -5.90 -8.68 0.61
CA TRP A 95 -5.43 -10.05 0.42
C TRP A 95 -6.28 -11.07 1.18
N TYR A 96 -6.82 -10.69 2.34
CA TYR A 96 -7.61 -11.60 3.17
C TYR A 96 -8.86 -12.10 2.44
N GLU A 97 -9.66 -11.18 1.89
CA GLU A 97 -10.84 -11.54 1.09
C GLU A 97 -10.43 -12.25 -0.20
N TRP A 98 -9.41 -11.74 -0.91
CA TRP A 98 -9.01 -12.27 -2.21
C TRP A 98 -8.53 -13.74 -2.16
N SER A 99 -7.85 -14.11 -1.08
CA SER A 99 -7.22 -15.43 -0.94
C SER A 99 -8.08 -16.47 -0.23
N SER A 100 -9.31 -16.10 0.13
CA SER A 100 -10.27 -16.97 0.81
C SER A 100 -10.91 -18.02 -0.10
#